data_AF-A0A960R416-F1
#
_entry.id   AF-A0A960R416-F1
#
_cell.length_a   1.000
_cell.length_b   1.000
_cell.length_c   1.000
_cell.angle_alpha   90.00
_cell.angle_beta   90.00
_cell.angle_gamma   90.00
#
_symmetry.space_group_name_H-M   'P 1'
#
loop_
_entity.id
_entity.type
_entity.pdbx_description
1 polymer ?
#
loop_
_entity_poly.entity_id
_entity_poly.type
_entity_poly.pdbx_seq_one_letter_code
_entity_poly.pdbx_strand_id
1 'polypeptide(L)'
;QRFLSRGAEGSFDSGSLFSNATPVILGDEMRFYYGAYGSTAIGGGAAIEGDQQRSGVGLAVLPRDRFAGLRSVAISEQPTLKKPLMDTGQVTLKALDFTGCTDIVINADATGGEVRCELLNEDGYRMAGFEKELSVPLRKNAIRYRLSWKEKKVTELPPANYSLRIHLKHATLYAVTFR
;
A
#
# COMPACT_ATOMS: atom_id res chain seq x y z
N GLN A 1 4.66 0.30 11.42
CA GLN A 1 3.52 0.69 12.27
C GLN A 1 2.51 -0.45 12.25
N ARG A 2 1.90 -0.81 13.38
CA ARG A 2 0.82 -1.82 13.42
C ARG A 2 -0.48 -1.16 12.98
N PHE A 3 -1.27 -1.84 12.15
CA PHE A 3 -2.57 -1.35 11.73
C PHE A 3 -3.53 -1.24 12.93
N LEU A 4 -3.67 -2.32 13.71
CA LEU A 4 -4.50 -2.37 14.90
C LEU A 4 -3.61 -2.67 16.12
N SER A 5 -3.63 -1.78 17.11
CA SER A 5 -2.90 -1.94 18.37
C SER A 5 -3.90 -2.10 19.51
N ARG A 6 -3.47 -2.73 20.60
CA ARG A 6 -4.27 -2.79 21.84
C ARG A 6 -4.49 -1.40 22.40
N GLY A 7 -5.62 -1.21 23.05
CA GLY A 7 -5.93 0.02 23.77
C GLY A 7 -5.07 0.20 25.02
N ALA A 8 -5.23 1.36 25.65
CA ALA A 8 -4.57 1.67 26.92
C ALA A 8 -5.07 0.75 28.04
N GLU A 9 -4.28 0.58 29.10
CA GLU A 9 -4.67 -0.23 30.25
C GLU A 9 -6.04 0.18 30.80
N GLY A 10 -6.87 -0.81 31.10
CA GLY A 10 -8.24 -0.59 31.55
C GLY A 10 -9.23 -0.24 30.44
N SER A 11 -8.86 -0.17 29.16
CA SER A 11 -9.85 -0.14 28.07
C SER A 11 -10.46 -1.53 27.84
N PHE A 12 -11.59 -1.60 27.15
CA PHE A 12 -12.22 -2.88 26.77
C PHE A 12 -11.35 -3.71 25.81
N ASP A 13 -10.35 -3.08 25.19
CA ASP A 13 -9.50 -3.64 24.14
C ASP A 13 -8.01 -3.63 24.49
N SER A 14 -7.69 -3.54 25.79
CA SER A 14 -6.32 -3.51 26.32
C SER A 14 -5.63 -4.87 26.32
N GLY A 15 -6.40 -5.96 26.33
CA GLY A 15 -5.89 -7.31 26.51
C GLY A 15 -5.77 -8.07 25.20
N SER A 16 -6.91 -8.37 24.57
CA SER A 16 -7.02 -9.24 23.39
C SER A 16 -8.00 -8.68 22.36
N LEU A 17 -7.66 -8.84 21.08
CA LEU A 17 -8.41 -8.31 19.95
C LEU A 17 -8.77 -9.45 18.98
N PHE A 18 -10.03 -9.51 18.58
CA PHE A 18 -10.56 -10.54 17.68
C PHE A 18 -11.31 -9.87 16.54
N SER A 19 -10.67 -9.75 15.38
CA SER A 19 -11.27 -9.13 14.20
C SER A 19 -11.92 -10.18 13.30
N ASN A 20 -12.88 -9.75 12.47
CA ASN A 20 -13.40 -10.51 11.35
C ASN A 20 -12.30 -10.92 10.34
N ALA A 21 -12.39 -12.14 9.80
CA ALA A 21 -11.46 -12.65 8.79
C ALA A 21 -11.61 -11.92 7.43
N THR A 22 -12.83 -11.51 7.09
CA THR A 22 -13.14 -10.78 5.85
C THR A 22 -13.58 -9.36 6.20
N PRO A 23 -12.77 -8.32 5.91
CA PRO A 23 -13.17 -6.93 6.16
C PRO A 23 -14.39 -6.52 5.36
N VAL A 24 -15.18 -5.61 5.91
CA VAL A 24 -16.27 -4.97 5.19
C VAL A 24 -15.69 -3.88 4.30
N ILE A 25 -15.86 -4.01 2.99
CA ILE A 25 -15.47 -2.98 2.03
C ILE A 25 -16.63 -2.02 1.84
N LEU A 26 -16.47 -0.77 2.27
CA LEU A 26 -17.45 0.29 2.02
C LEU A 26 -16.79 1.41 1.22
N GLY A 27 -17.03 1.41 -0.09
CA GLY A 27 -16.42 2.36 -1.03
C GLY A 27 -14.89 2.28 -1.01
N ASP A 28 -14.28 3.30 -0.42
CA ASP A 28 -12.83 3.51 -0.33
C ASP A 28 -12.25 3.15 1.04
N GLU A 29 -13.06 2.52 1.89
CA GLU A 29 -12.68 2.07 3.21
C GLU A 29 -12.73 0.55 3.34
N MET A 30 -11.79 0.02 4.13
CA MET A 30 -11.82 -1.33 4.68
C MET A 30 -12.12 -1.22 6.16
N ARG A 31 -13.21 -1.86 6.59
CA ARG A 31 -13.71 -1.79 7.96
C ARG A 31 -13.55 -3.14 8.65
N PHE A 32 -12.93 -3.10 9.82
CA PHE A 32 -12.64 -4.23 10.68
C PHE A 32 -13.42 -4.05 11.97
N TYR A 33 -14.50 -4.82 12.10
CA TYR A 33 -15.24 -4.90 13.34
C TYR A 33 -14.56 -5.95 14.20
N TYR A 34 -14.14 -5.57 15.39
CA TYR A 34 -13.41 -6.46 16.28
C TYR A 34 -14.10 -6.55 17.64
N GLY A 35 -14.24 -7.76 18.14
CA GLY A 35 -14.53 -8.00 19.55
C GLY A 35 -13.26 -7.88 20.36
N ALA A 36 -13.37 -7.41 21.59
CA ALA A 36 -12.22 -7.31 22.47
C ALA A 36 -12.55 -7.55 23.94
N TYR A 37 -11.49 -7.92 24.66
CA TYR A 37 -11.47 -8.08 26.10
C TYR A 37 -10.31 -7.28 26.67
N GLY A 38 -10.52 -6.63 27.82
CA GLY A 38 -9.45 -6.04 28.62
C GLY A 38 -8.46 -7.09 29.15
N SER A 39 -8.88 -8.37 29.17
CA SER A 39 -8.12 -9.54 29.61
C SER A 39 -7.41 -10.30 28.47
N THR A 40 -6.72 -11.37 28.85
CA THR A 40 -6.10 -12.33 27.91
C THR A 40 -7.16 -13.09 27.06
N ALA A 41 -6.68 -13.77 26.02
CA ALA A 41 -7.52 -14.35 24.97
C ALA A 41 -8.38 -15.53 25.45
N ILE A 42 -8.07 -16.11 26.61
CA ILE A 42 -8.84 -17.19 27.24
C ILE A 42 -10.00 -16.68 28.11
N GLY A 43 -10.13 -15.35 28.26
CA GLY A 43 -11.06 -14.73 29.20
C GLY A 43 -10.63 -14.95 30.66
N GLY A 44 -11.10 -14.10 31.57
CA GLY A 44 -11.08 -14.31 33.04
C GLY A 44 -9.84 -15.02 33.63
N GLY A 45 -8.92 -14.27 34.22
CA GLY A 45 -7.92 -14.84 35.13
C GLY A 45 -8.45 -14.91 36.57
N ALA A 46 -7.70 -15.55 37.48
CA ALA A 46 -8.04 -15.61 38.91
C ALA A 46 -8.21 -14.23 39.60
N ALA A 47 -7.89 -13.15 38.89
CA ALA A 47 -7.98 -11.75 39.34
C ALA A 47 -9.07 -10.93 38.63
N ILE A 48 -9.95 -11.55 37.83
CA ILE A 48 -11.03 -10.85 37.13
C ILE A 48 -12.36 -11.46 37.56
N GLU A 49 -13.03 -10.80 38.51
CA GLU A 49 -14.33 -11.20 39.03
C GLU A 49 -15.42 -10.20 38.63
N GLY A 50 -16.59 -10.69 38.21
CA GLY A 50 -17.78 -9.86 37.98
C GLY A 50 -17.63 -8.82 36.86
N ASP A 51 -17.99 -7.57 37.17
CA ASP A 51 -18.06 -6.42 36.27
C ASP A 51 -16.69 -5.78 35.95
N GLN A 52 -15.61 -6.31 36.53
CA GLN A 52 -14.23 -5.86 36.26
C GLN A 52 -13.79 -6.18 34.83
N GLN A 53 -14.43 -7.17 34.19
CA GLN A 53 -14.16 -7.51 32.80
C GLN A 53 -14.77 -6.47 31.85
N ARG A 54 -13.92 -5.61 31.31
CA ARG A 54 -14.32 -4.71 30.21
C ARG A 54 -14.26 -5.46 28.89
N SER A 55 -15.37 -5.46 28.16
CA SER A 55 -15.50 -6.05 26.83
C SER A 55 -16.30 -5.12 25.92
N GLY A 56 -16.19 -5.33 24.61
CA GLY A 56 -16.90 -4.50 23.65
C GLY A 56 -16.59 -4.83 22.21
N VAL A 57 -17.27 -4.11 21.31
CA VAL A 57 -17.05 -4.16 19.87
C VAL A 57 -16.45 -2.83 19.44
N GLY A 58 -15.29 -2.88 18.80
CA GLY A 58 -14.63 -1.73 18.18
C GLY A 58 -14.72 -1.77 16.65
N LEU A 59 -14.40 -0.64 16.03
CA LEU A 59 -14.26 -0.48 14.59
C LEU A 59 -12.88 0.11 14.28
N ALA A 60 -12.09 -0.59 13.47
CA ALA A 60 -10.88 -0.06 12.88
C ALA A 60 -11.09 0.15 11.37
N VAL A 61 -10.62 1.28 10.84
CA VAL A 61 -10.82 1.66 9.44
C VAL A 61 -9.47 1.91 8.76
N LEU A 62 -9.29 1.34 7.57
CA LEU A 62 -8.20 1.67 6.65
C LEU A 62 -8.75 2.22 5.35
N PRO A 63 -8.04 3.13 4.68
CA PRO A 63 -8.25 3.33 3.26
C PRO A 63 -8.02 2.03 2.49
N ARG A 64 -8.77 1.83 1.42
CA ARG A 64 -8.74 0.64 0.57
C ARG A 64 -7.33 0.30 0.09
N ASP A 65 -6.96 -0.97 0.23
CA ASP A 65 -5.68 -1.56 -0.20
C ASP A 65 -4.43 -0.91 0.43
N ARG A 66 -4.52 -0.40 1.67
CA ARG A 66 -3.40 0.25 2.39
C ARG A 66 -2.94 -0.49 3.65
N PHE A 67 -2.95 -1.82 3.66
CA PHE A 67 -2.43 -2.61 4.79
C PHE A 67 -0.93 -2.44 5.01
N ALA A 68 -0.18 -2.31 3.92
CA ALA A 68 1.26 -2.11 3.91
C ALA A 68 1.60 -1.07 2.84
N GLY A 69 2.73 -0.41 3.01
CA GLY A 69 3.24 0.57 2.05
C GLY A 69 4.74 0.47 1.90
N LEU A 70 5.21 0.61 0.66
CA LEU A 70 6.61 0.77 0.32
C LEU A 70 6.90 2.27 0.24
N ARG A 71 7.83 2.74 1.08
CA ARG A 71 8.22 4.15 1.13
C ARG A 71 9.70 4.32 0.85
N SER A 72 10.07 5.43 0.24
CA SER A 72 11.48 5.84 0.18
C SER A 72 12.04 6.04 1.59
N VAL A 73 13.30 5.66 1.78
CA VAL A 73 14.08 6.04 2.97
C VAL A 73 14.67 7.44 2.77
N ALA A 74 14.96 8.15 3.86
CA ALA A 74 15.50 9.50 3.80
C ALA A 74 16.85 9.56 3.05
N ILE A 75 17.71 8.56 3.27
CA ILE A 75 19.02 8.43 2.64
C ILE A 75 19.18 6.99 2.18
N SER A 76 19.53 6.77 0.91
CA SER A 76 19.74 5.41 0.39
C SER A 76 20.99 4.76 0.98
N GLU A 77 20.83 3.57 1.53
CA GLU A 77 21.93 2.74 2.03
C GLU A 77 22.40 1.75 0.94
N GLN A 78 22.83 2.27 -0.21
CA GLN A 78 23.37 1.44 -1.30
C GLN A 78 24.87 1.68 -1.48
N PRO A 79 25.73 0.70 -1.13
CA PRO A 79 27.19 0.85 -1.21
C PRO A 79 27.72 1.13 -2.62
N THR A 80 26.95 0.75 -3.65
CA THR A 80 27.31 0.91 -5.07
C THR A 80 27.11 2.33 -5.59
N LEU A 81 26.40 3.19 -4.85
CA LEU A 81 26.15 4.56 -5.25
C LEU A 81 27.29 5.47 -4.79
N LYS A 82 27.89 6.22 -5.74
CA LYS A 82 28.91 7.24 -5.44
C LYS A 82 28.40 8.36 -4.54
N LYS A 83 27.09 8.65 -4.60
CA LYS A 83 26.39 9.64 -3.78
C LYS A 83 25.09 9.02 -3.29
N PRO A 84 24.76 9.11 -2.00
CA PRO A 84 23.47 8.68 -1.50
C PRO A 84 22.34 9.44 -2.19
N LEU A 85 21.25 8.74 -2.49
CA LEU A 85 20.02 9.34 -2.97
C LEU A 85 19.18 9.74 -1.77
N MET A 86 18.60 10.94 -1.85
CA MET A 86 17.70 11.46 -0.82
C MET A 86 16.26 11.15 -1.19
N ASP A 87 15.50 10.61 -0.23
CA ASP A 87 14.07 10.31 -0.35
C ASP A 87 13.69 9.58 -1.65
N THR A 88 14.56 8.72 -2.17
CA THR A 88 14.35 8.05 -3.46
C THR A 88 14.21 6.55 -3.27
N GLY A 89 13.17 5.97 -3.85
CA GLY A 89 12.93 4.54 -3.88
C GLY A 89 12.60 4.07 -5.30
N GLN A 90 12.92 2.81 -5.59
CA GLN A 90 12.55 2.16 -6.85
C GLN A 90 12.03 0.76 -6.57
N VAL A 91 10.90 0.42 -7.17
CA VAL A 91 10.31 -0.92 -7.08
C VAL A 91 10.07 -1.39 -8.51
N THR A 92 10.58 -2.57 -8.86
CA THR A 92 10.27 -3.22 -10.15
C THR A 92 9.43 -4.45 -9.86
N LEU A 93 8.23 -4.50 -10.42
CA LEU A 93 7.38 -5.67 -10.31
C LEU A 93 7.90 -6.78 -11.22
N LYS A 94 7.55 -8.04 -10.91
CA LYS A 94 7.77 -9.14 -11.85
C LYS A 94 7.04 -8.85 -13.16
N ALA A 95 7.56 -9.40 -14.26
CA ALA A 95 6.87 -9.31 -15.53
C ALA A 95 5.46 -9.94 -15.42
N LEU A 96 4.46 -9.24 -15.93
CA LEU A 96 3.06 -9.67 -15.94
C LEU A 96 2.55 -9.63 -17.38
N ASP A 97 1.62 -10.53 -17.72
CA ASP A 97 0.93 -10.51 -19.00
C ASP A 97 0.04 -9.26 -19.10
N PHE A 98 0.32 -8.40 -20.08
CA PHE A 98 -0.49 -7.21 -20.36
C PHE A 98 -1.55 -7.44 -21.44
N THR A 99 -1.77 -8.67 -21.89
CA THR A 99 -2.82 -9.01 -22.84
C THR A 99 -4.18 -8.56 -22.29
N GLY A 100 -4.85 -7.65 -23.01
CA GLY A 100 -6.14 -7.09 -22.61
C GLY A 100 -6.07 -6.02 -21.51
N CYS A 101 -4.87 -5.64 -21.05
CA CYS A 101 -4.72 -4.58 -20.06
C CYS A 101 -5.07 -3.21 -20.66
N THR A 102 -6.08 -2.58 -20.09
CA THR A 102 -6.64 -1.29 -20.48
C THR A 102 -6.12 -0.14 -19.63
N ASP A 103 -5.88 -0.39 -18.34
CA ASP A 103 -5.32 0.60 -17.45
C ASP A 103 -4.54 0.03 -16.27
N ILE A 104 -3.59 0.85 -15.79
CA ILE A 104 -2.84 0.62 -14.57
C ILE A 104 -3.25 1.68 -13.56
N VAL A 105 -3.67 1.27 -12.38
CA VAL A 105 -4.10 2.15 -11.29
C VAL A 105 -3.09 2.06 -10.14
N ILE A 106 -2.60 3.21 -9.71
CA ILE A 106 -1.67 3.36 -8.59
C ILE A 106 -2.44 3.88 -7.37
N ASN A 107 -2.25 3.20 -6.23
CA ASN A 107 -2.65 3.69 -4.91
C ASN A 107 -1.39 4.12 -4.16
N ALA A 108 -1.24 5.43 -3.96
CA ALA A 108 -0.05 6.00 -3.34
C ALA A 108 -0.36 7.31 -2.61
N ASP A 109 0.49 7.65 -1.66
CA ASP A 109 0.59 8.99 -1.11
C ASP A 109 1.89 9.64 -1.59
N ALA A 110 1.75 10.61 -2.47
CA ALA A 110 2.84 11.40 -3.03
C ALA A 110 2.71 12.89 -2.67
N THR A 111 1.99 13.23 -1.59
CA THR A 111 1.74 14.63 -1.21
C THR A 111 3.04 15.39 -0.91
N GLY A 112 4.07 14.69 -0.42
CA GLY A 112 5.39 15.26 -0.15
C GLY A 112 6.38 15.22 -1.33
N GLY A 113 5.99 14.69 -2.49
CA GLY A 113 6.92 14.47 -3.59
C GLY A 113 6.24 14.01 -4.88
N GLU A 114 6.71 12.91 -5.46
CA GLU A 114 6.08 12.35 -6.66
C GLU A 114 6.26 10.84 -6.83
N VAL A 115 5.31 10.23 -7.53
CA VAL A 115 5.41 8.88 -8.09
C VAL A 115 5.39 8.95 -9.60
N ARG A 116 6.33 8.27 -10.25
CA ARG A 116 6.42 8.09 -11.70
C ARG A 116 6.61 6.62 -12.01
N CYS A 117 6.22 6.20 -13.21
CA CYS A 117 6.40 4.82 -13.63
C CYS A 117 7.05 4.72 -15.01
N GLU A 118 7.76 3.62 -15.25
CA GLU A 118 8.23 3.22 -16.57
C GLU A 118 7.89 1.75 -16.83
N LEU A 119 7.74 1.38 -18.10
CA LEU A 119 7.59 -0.02 -18.51
C LEU A 119 8.91 -0.57 -19.06
N LEU A 120 9.16 -1.83 -18.74
CA LEU A 120 10.29 -2.59 -19.24
C LEU A 120 9.78 -3.81 -20.01
N ASN A 121 10.50 -4.22 -21.05
CA ASN A 121 10.26 -5.49 -21.74
C ASN A 121 10.71 -6.69 -20.88
N GLU A 122 10.56 -7.91 -21.41
CA GLU A 122 10.92 -9.16 -20.72
C GLU A 122 12.42 -9.23 -20.35
N ASP A 123 13.28 -8.60 -21.15
CA ASP A 123 14.73 -8.52 -20.89
C ASP A 123 15.12 -7.38 -19.93
N GLY A 124 14.15 -6.58 -19.46
CA GLY A 124 14.38 -5.46 -18.57
C GLY A 124 14.81 -4.14 -19.23
N TYR A 125 14.76 -4.05 -20.56
CA TYR A 125 14.99 -2.82 -21.31
C TYR A 125 13.77 -1.90 -21.28
N ARG A 126 14.01 -0.58 -21.24
CA ARG A 126 12.94 0.43 -21.24
C ARG A 126 12.14 0.38 -22.53
N MET A 127 10.82 0.44 -22.41
CA MET A 127 9.91 0.53 -23.54
C MET A 127 9.81 1.95 -24.06
N ALA A 128 10.05 2.13 -25.37
CA ALA A 128 9.99 3.43 -26.02
C ALA A 128 8.59 4.07 -25.89
N GLY A 129 8.54 5.31 -25.42
CA GLY A 129 7.29 6.04 -25.16
C GLY A 129 6.67 5.77 -23.79
N PHE A 130 7.18 4.80 -23.03
CA PHE A 130 6.73 4.44 -21.68
C PHE A 130 7.82 4.68 -20.62
N GLU A 131 8.76 5.59 -20.89
CA GLU A 131 9.83 5.94 -19.97
C GLU A 131 9.34 6.82 -18.82
N LYS A 132 10.11 6.84 -17.73
CA LYS A 132 9.82 7.62 -16.52
C LYS A 132 9.63 9.11 -16.81
N GLU A 133 10.44 9.65 -17.72
CA GLU A 133 10.46 11.06 -18.11
C GLU A 133 9.18 11.46 -18.87
N LEU A 134 8.54 10.50 -19.54
CA LEU A 134 7.27 10.68 -20.24
C LEU A 134 6.06 10.36 -19.36
N SER A 135 6.26 9.74 -18.20
CA SER A 135 5.20 9.48 -17.21
C SER A 135 4.63 10.76 -16.64
N VAL A 136 3.30 10.86 -16.56
CA VAL A 136 2.62 11.95 -15.86
C VAL A 136 2.75 11.70 -14.35
N PRO A 137 3.38 12.61 -13.59
CA PRO A 137 3.68 12.38 -12.17
C PRO A 137 2.44 12.47 -11.30
N LEU A 138 2.29 11.52 -10.37
CA LEU A 138 1.35 11.62 -9.26
C LEU A 138 2.00 12.44 -8.12
N ARG A 139 1.36 13.53 -7.68
CA ARG A 139 1.86 14.46 -6.64
C ARG A 139 0.87 14.72 -5.51
N LYS A 140 -0.02 13.76 -5.25
CA LYS A 140 -1.07 13.86 -4.24
C LYS A 140 -1.30 12.52 -3.59
N ASN A 141 -2.04 12.51 -2.49
CA ASN A 141 -2.65 11.31 -1.97
C ASN A 141 -3.78 10.83 -2.88
N ALA A 142 -3.69 9.61 -3.42
CA ALA A 142 -4.68 9.04 -4.32
C ALA A 142 -4.90 7.55 -4.03
N ILE A 143 -6.17 7.17 -3.86
CA ILE A 143 -6.57 5.75 -3.78
C ILE A 143 -6.61 5.12 -5.18
N ARG A 144 -7.00 5.90 -6.20
CA ARG A 144 -7.02 5.47 -7.60
C ARG A 144 -6.42 6.55 -8.50
N TYR A 145 -5.14 6.44 -8.81
CA TYR A 145 -4.49 7.24 -9.84
C TYR A 145 -4.31 6.41 -11.11
N ARG A 146 -5.01 6.78 -12.19
CA ARG A 146 -4.83 6.15 -13.50
C ARG A 146 -3.48 6.60 -14.06
N LEU A 147 -2.55 5.66 -14.17
CA LEU A 147 -1.22 5.91 -14.74
C LEU A 147 -1.36 6.29 -16.22
N SER A 148 -0.57 7.28 -16.64
CA SER A 148 -0.52 7.72 -18.04
C SER A 148 0.87 8.24 -18.39
N TRP A 149 1.18 8.16 -19.68
CA TRP A 149 2.34 8.78 -20.30
C TRP A 149 1.85 9.84 -21.30
N LYS A 150 2.69 10.83 -21.60
CA LYS A 150 2.29 12.01 -22.38
C LYS A 150 1.58 11.68 -23.69
N GLU A 151 2.13 10.74 -24.46
CA GLU A 151 1.67 10.44 -25.83
C GLU A 151 1.36 8.95 -26.04
N LYS A 152 1.41 8.14 -24.97
CA LYS A 152 1.25 6.68 -25.04
C LYS A 152 0.26 6.15 -24.01
N LYS A 153 -0.50 5.14 -24.44
CA LYS A 153 -1.45 4.39 -23.61
C LYS A 153 -1.04 2.92 -23.54
N VAL A 154 -1.34 2.29 -22.41
CA VAL A 154 -1.08 0.85 -22.17
C VAL A 154 -1.76 -0.01 -23.25
N THR A 155 -2.93 0.41 -23.73
CA THR A 155 -3.68 -0.25 -24.81
C THR A 155 -2.94 -0.30 -26.16
N GLU A 156 -1.87 0.48 -26.34
CA GLU A 156 -1.04 0.45 -27.56
C GLU A 156 0.10 -0.58 -27.46
N LEU A 157 0.29 -1.23 -26.32
CA LEU A 157 1.30 -2.27 -26.17
C LEU A 157 0.87 -3.54 -26.92
N PRO A 158 1.80 -4.21 -27.63
CA PRO A 158 1.52 -5.53 -28.15
C PRO A 158 1.33 -6.54 -27.00
N PRO A 159 0.57 -7.63 -27.22
CA PRO A 159 0.42 -8.69 -26.23
C PRO A 159 1.78 -9.32 -25.88
N ALA A 160 2.24 -9.12 -24.66
CA ALA A 160 3.49 -9.67 -24.12
C ALA A 160 3.54 -9.47 -22.59
N ASN A 161 4.56 -10.03 -21.94
CA ASN A 161 4.84 -9.67 -20.56
C ASN A 161 5.66 -8.38 -20.48
N TYR A 162 5.30 -7.50 -19.55
CA TYR A 162 6.09 -6.32 -19.23
C TYR A 162 6.30 -6.21 -17.73
N SER A 163 7.37 -5.52 -17.32
CA SER A 163 7.58 -5.17 -15.91
C SER A 163 7.25 -3.70 -15.70
N LEU A 164 6.44 -3.39 -14.69
CA LEU A 164 6.22 -2.01 -14.24
C LEU A 164 7.31 -1.66 -13.22
N ARG A 165 8.08 -0.61 -13.50
CA ARG A 165 9.00 -0.01 -12.55
C ARG A 165 8.46 1.31 -12.04
N ILE A 166 8.39 1.43 -10.72
CA ILE A 166 7.79 2.55 -10.01
C ILE A 166 8.90 3.29 -9.29
N HIS A 167 8.98 4.58 -9.55
CA HIS A 167 9.94 5.51 -8.99
C HIS A 167 9.22 6.34 -7.93
N LEU A 168 9.71 6.27 -6.69
CA LEU A 168 9.21 7.01 -5.55
C LEU A 168 10.18 8.14 -5.22
N LYS A 169 9.68 9.37 -5.10
CA LYS A 169 10.40 10.49 -4.50
C LYS A 169 9.57 11.04 -3.35
N HIS A 170 10.03 10.86 -2.11
CA HIS A 170 9.32 11.24 -0.90
C HIS A 170 7.83 10.83 -0.94
N ALA A 171 7.60 9.55 -1.23
CA ALA A 171 6.28 8.99 -1.48
C ALA A 171 6.14 7.58 -0.90
N THR A 172 4.90 7.18 -0.65
CA THR A 172 4.53 5.83 -0.21
C THR A 172 3.62 5.18 -1.26
N LEU A 173 4.02 4.03 -1.79
CA LEU A 173 3.22 3.16 -2.65
C LEU A 173 2.49 2.12 -1.80
N TYR A 174 1.18 1.99 -1.97
CA TYR A 174 0.36 1.00 -1.25
C TYR A 174 -0.05 -0.18 -2.12
N ALA A 175 -0.54 0.09 -3.33
CA ALA A 175 -1.04 -0.94 -4.24
C ALA A 175 -0.90 -0.53 -5.70
N VAL A 176 -0.88 -1.54 -6.57
CA VAL A 176 -0.94 -1.42 -8.03
C VAL A 176 -2.01 -2.37 -8.53
N THR A 177 -2.91 -1.89 -9.37
CA THR A 177 -3.96 -2.70 -10.00
C THR A 177 -3.81 -2.62 -11.51
N PHE A 178 -3.79 -3.78 -12.16
CA PHE A 178 -3.85 -3.94 -13.61
C PHE A 178 -5.30 -4.31 -13.97
N ARG A 179 -5.87 -3.66 -14.98
CA ARG A 179 -7.27 -3.87 -15.41
C ARG A 179 -7.37 -4.16 -16.88
#